data_AF-A0A3A9JCN1-F1
#
_entry.id   AF-A0A3A9JCN1-F1
#
_cell.length_a   1.000
_cell.length_b   1.000
_cell.length_c   1.000
_cell.angle_alpha   90.00
_cell.angle_beta   90.00
_cell.angle_gamma   90.00
#
_symmetry.space_group_name_H-M   'P 1'
#
loop_
_entity.id
_entity.type
_entity.pdbx_description
1 polymer ?
#
loop_
_entity_poly.entity_id
_entity_poly.type
_entity_poly.pdbx_seq_one_letter_code
_entity_poly.pdbx_strand_id
1 'polypeptide(L)'
;MNPTDPAAVDPTTAVDAAAAAMHGADLSMLGLFLQADWVVKGVMIALVLASVICWAIVIEKAVLFSRISRQIRHLVAAAAPGAGAAAAATPQGEELAAQVLRAGAREWREGRDPHESRGEYRHRIEHAMRSTIGAQLRRAEPGLPFLATTGAVGPFIGLFGTVWGIMNSFAGIARSNDTSLAVVAPGIAEALFATAIGLVAAIPAVIAYNRLMVRLGRLRQEANGAASELASNLSRRPPGVAQGATPVQARAHAAAE
;
A
#
# COMPACT_ATOMS: atom_id res chain seq x y z
N MET A 1 25.80 -60.42 50.04
CA MET A 1 24.67 -60.33 49.09
C MET A 1 23.73 -59.26 49.63
N ASN A 2 23.85 -58.00 49.17
CA ASN A 2 23.03 -56.89 49.66
C ASN A 2 22.03 -56.48 48.56
N PRO A 3 20.71 -56.48 48.79
CA PRO A 3 19.71 -56.15 47.78
C PRO A 3 19.28 -54.68 47.91
N THR A 4 20.14 -53.74 47.53
CA THR A 4 19.78 -52.30 47.48
C THR A 4 20.55 -51.57 46.37
N ASP A 5 20.51 -52.08 45.15
CA ASP A 5 20.77 -51.23 43.97
C ASP A 5 19.42 -50.69 43.48
N PRO A 6 19.19 -49.36 43.49
CA PRO A 6 18.03 -48.81 42.83
C PRO A 6 18.19 -49.14 41.34
N ALA A 7 17.23 -49.88 40.79
CA ALA A 7 17.19 -50.25 39.38
C ALA A 7 17.54 -49.03 38.53
N ALA A 8 18.70 -49.09 37.87
CA ALA A 8 19.14 -48.07 36.95
C ALA A 8 18.07 -47.95 35.87
N VAL A 9 17.32 -46.84 35.89
CA VAL A 9 16.36 -46.51 34.84
C VAL A 9 17.17 -46.36 33.56
N ASP A 10 17.01 -47.31 32.65
CA ASP A 10 17.79 -47.39 31.43
C ASP A 10 17.55 -46.12 30.59
N PRO A 11 18.58 -45.30 30.30
CA PRO A 11 18.40 -44.00 29.66
C PRO A 11 17.76 -44.11 28.26
N THR A 12 17.89 -45.26 27.61
CA THR A 12 17.19 -45.62 26.36
C THR A 12 15.67 -45.66 26.52
N THR A 13 15.16 -46.23 27.62
CA THR A 13 13.71 -46.30 27.87
C THR A 13 13.08 -44.92 28.13
N ALA A 14 13.82 -44.01 28.76
CA ALA A 14 13.37 -42.63 28.97
C ALA A 14 13.37 -41.82 27.67
N VAL A 15 14.36 -42.03 26.80
CA VAL A 15 14.43 -41.42 25.46
C VAL A 15 13.34 -41.97 24.54
N ASP A 16 13.07 -43.27 24.59
CA ASP A 16 12.02 -43.93 23.80
C ASP A 16 10.61 -43.52 24.27
N ALA A 17 10.40 -43.35 25.59
CA ALA A 17 9.15 -42.83 26.14
C ALA A 17 8.93 -41.35 25.77
N ALA A 18 9.98 -40.52 25.78
CA ALA A 18 9.91 -39.14 25.30
C ALA A 18 9.63 -39.07 23.80
N ALA A 19 10.24 -39.95 22.99
CA ALA A 19 9.98 -40.05 21.55
C ALA A 19 8.56 -40.55 21.23
N ALA A 20 8.02 -41.47 22.03
CA ALA A 20 6.64 -41.96 21.90
C ALA A 20 5.60 -40.91 22.32
N ALA A 21 5.86 -40.15 23.39
CA ALA A 21 5.01 -39.03 23.79
C ALA A 21 4.99 -37.91 22.73
N MET A 22 6.12 -37.68 22.05
CA MET A 22 6.22 -36.74 20.94
C MET A 22 5.50 -37.23 19.66
N HIS A 23 5.35 -38.54 19.48
CA HIS A 23 4.51 -39.14 18.43
C HIS A 23 3.01 -39.12 18.76
N GLY A 24 2.63 -39.02 20.04
CA GLY A 24 1.23 -38.91 20.49
C GLY A 24 0.69 -37.47 20.48
N ALA A 25 1.56 -36.48 20.55
CA ALA A 25 1.21 -35.07 20.35
C ALA A 25 1.15 -34.77 18.85
N ASP A 26 -0.06 -34.55 18.33
CA ASP A 26 -0.28 -34.24 16.92
C ASP A 26 0.27 -32.83 16.60
N LEU A 27 1.58 -32.73 16.34
CA LEU A 27 2.32 -31.50 15.99
C LEU A 27 1.95 -30.96 14.60
N SER A 28 0.89 -31.48 13.98
CA SER A 28 0.25 -30.89 12.83
C SER A 28 -0.14 -29.43 13.12
N MET A 29 -0.03 -28.54 12.12
CA MET A 29 -0.46 -27.14 12.25
C MET A 29 -1.93 -27.04 12.73
N LEU A 30 -2.77 -27.98 12.29
CA LEU A 30 -4.16 -28.06 12.71
C LEU A 30 -4.29 -28.56 14.16
N GLY A 31 -3.44 -29.49 14.58
CA GLY A 31 -3.39 -30.02 15.95
C GLY A 31 -2.97 -28.94 16.95
N LEU A 32 -1.90 -28.20 16.66
CA LEU A 32 -1.46 -27.03 17.42
C LEU A 32 -2.56 -25.96 17.50
N PHE A 33 -3.26 -25.70 16.40
CA PHE A 33 -4.37 -24.75 16.43
C PHE A 33 -5.54 -25.24 17.30
N LEU A 34 -5.91 -26.52 17.23
CA LEU A 34 -7.05 -27.08 17.97
C LEU A 34 -6.77 -27.18 19.48
N GLN A 35 -5.52 -27.45 19.87
CA GLN A 35 -5.10 -27.56 21.26
C GLN A 35 -4.89 -26.19 21.94
N ALA A 36 -4.71 -25.13 21.15
CA ALA A 36 -4.43 -23.80 21.67
C ALA A 36 -5.49 -23.20 22.59
N ASP A 37 -5.01 -22.40 23.55
CA ASP A 37 -5.85 -21.56 24.41
C ASP A 37 -6.66 -20.57 23.57
N TRP A 38 -7.84 -20.19 24.06
CA TRP A 38 -8.78 -19.32 23.34
C TRP A 38 -8.17 -17.96 22.98
N VAL A 39 -7.27 -17.43 23.82
CA VAL A 39 -6.56 -16.17 23.52
C VAL A 39 -5.60 -16.36 22.36
N VAL A 40 -4.79 -17.42 22.38
CA VAL A 40 -3.80 -17.71 21.32
C VAL A 40 -4.52 -18.00 20.00
N LYS A 41 -5.64 -18.73 20.03
CA LYS A 41 -6.54 -18.92 18.87
C LYS A 41 -7.02 -17.58 18.31
N GLY A 42 -7.49 -16.68 19.16
CA GLY A 42 -7.92 -15.33 18.77
C GLY A 42 -6.80 -14.55 18.08
N VAL A 43 -5.59 -14.58 18.64
CA VAL A 43 -4.38 -13.95 18.06
C VAL A 43 -4.07 -14.53 16.68
N MET A 44 -4.03 -15.86 16.54
CA MET A 44 -3.73 -16.52 15.27
C MET A 44 -4.78 -16.18 14.20
N ILE A 45 -6.08 -16.23 14.52
CA ILE A 45 -7.16 -15.89 13.60
C ILE A 45 -7.04 -14.42 13.15
N ALA A 46 -6.81 -13.51 14.09
CA ALA A 46 -6.66 -12.09 13.78
C ALA A 46 -5.47 -11.83 12.83
N LEU A 47 -4.33 -12.48 13.07
CA LEU A 47 -3.15 -12.36 12.21
C LEU A 47 -3.36 -12.94 10.82
N VAL A 48 -4.04 -14.09 10.70
CA VAL A 48 -4.39 -14.68 9.40
C VAL A 48 -5.34 -13.77 8.63
N LEU A 49 -6.39 -13.23 9.27
CA LEU A 49 -7.29 -12.27 8.65
C LEU A 49 -6.57 -11.00 8.21
N ALA A 50 -5.69 -10.45 9.05
CA ALA A 50 -4.87 -9.31 8.70
C ALA A 50 -3.97 -9.59 7.49
N SER A 51 -3.38 -10.78 7.40
CA SER A 51 -2.59 -11.23 6.24
C SER A 51 -3.42 -11.26 4.96
N VAL A 52 -4.62 -11.85 4.99
CA VAL A 52 -5.53 -11.90 3.83
C VAL A 52 -5.92 -10.48 3.39
N ILE A 53 -6.25 -9.60 4.33
CA ILE A 53 -6.56 -8.19 4.04
C ILE A 53 -5.35 -7.48 3.43
N CYS A 54 -4.14 -7.72 3.94
CA CYS A 54 -2.91 -7.16 3.36
C CYS A 54 -2.76 -7.56 1.90
N TRP A 55 -2.88 -8.85 1.57
CA TRP A 55 -2.80 -9.32 0.20
C TRP A 55 -3.88 -8.74 -0.71
N ALA A 56 -5.12 -8.63 -0.22
CA ALA A 56 -6.21 -8.00 -0.95
C ALA A 56 -5.89 -6.53 -1.32
N ILE A 57 -5.41 -5.75 -0.34
CA ILE A 57 -4.99 -4.36 -0.55
C ILE A 57 -3.82 -4.30 -1.55
N VAL A 58 -2.83 -5.17 -1.44
CA VAL A 58 -1.68 -5.19 -2.35
C VAL A 58 -2.11 -5.39 -3.80
N ILE A 59 -3.00 -6.35 -4.05
CA ILE A 59 -3.50 -6.64 -5.40
C ILE A 59 -4.34 -5.46 -5.91
N GLU A 60 -5.27 -4.96 -5.10
CA GLU A 60 -6.11 -3.80 -5.43
C GLU A 60 -5.24 -2.60 -5.85
N LYS A 61 -4.24 -2.25 -5.03
CA LYS A 61 -3.35 -1.11 -5.30
C LYS A 61 -2.44 -1.35 -6.49
N ALA A 62 -1.97 -2.57 -6.70
CA ALA A 62 -1.16 -2.92 -7.87
C ALA A 62 -1.94 -2.66 -9.18
N VAL A 63 -3.22 -3.04 -9.23
CA VAL A 63 -4.10 -2.79 -10.38
C VAL A 63 -4.42 -1.30 -10.51
N LEU A 64 -4.83 -0.65 -9.41
CA LEU A 64 -5.18 0.77 -9.39
C LEU A 64 -4.03 1.66 -9.87
N PHE A 65 -2.82 1.46 -9.34
CA PHE A 65 -1.66 2.26 -9.74
C PHE A 65 -1.22 2.00 -11.19
N SER A 66 -1.48 0.81 -11.71
CA SER A 66 -1.24 0.51 -13.13
C SER A 66 -2.23 1.25 -14.04
N ARG A 67 -3.50 1.38 -13.63
CA ARG A 67 -4.49 2.21 -14.31
C ARG A 67 -4.14 3.70 -14.25
N ILE A 68 -3.79 4.22 -13.07
CA ILE A 68 -3.37 5.62 -12.89
C ILE A 68 -2.13 5.94 -13.72
N SER A 69 -1.14 5.05 -13.73
CA SER A 69 0.07 5.21 -14.56
C SER A 69 -0.25 5.33 -16.05
N ARG A 70 -1.23 4.56 -16.55
CA ARG A 70 -1.71 4.71 -17.93
C ARG A 70 -2.34 6.07 -18.19
N GLN A 71 -3.18 6.55 -17.27
CA GLN A 71 -3.80 7.88 -17.37
C GLN A 71 -2.76 9.00 -17.33
N ILE A 72 -1.73 8.89 -16.50
CA ILE A 72 -0.62 9.86 -16.46
C ILE A 72 0.15 9.87 -17.78
N ARG A 73 0.39 8.72 -18.42
CA ARG A 73 1.01 8.69 -19.77
C ARG A 73 0.19 9.48 -20.80
N HIS A 74 -1.15 9.48 -20.70
CA HIS A 74 -1.99 10.33 -21.55
C HIS A 74 -1.78 11.82 -21.26
N LEU A 75 -1.62 12.22 -20.00
CA LEU A 75 -1.26 13.60 -19.65
C LEU A 75 0.11 14.00 -20.19
N VAL A 76 1.11 13.13 -20.04
CA VAL A 76 2.46 13.37 -20.59
C VAL A 76 2.41 13.53 -22.10
N ALA A 77 1.67 12.66 -22.80
CA ALA A 77 1.49 12.77 -24.25
C ALA A 77 0.77 14.08 -24.66
N ALA A 78 -0.22 14.52 -23.89
CA ALA A 78 -0.92 15.79 -24.13
C ALA A 78 -0.03 17.02 -23.85
N ALA A 79 0.96 16.89 -22.97
CA ALA A 79 1.94 17.93 -22.68
C ALA A 79 3.07 18.01 -23.72
N ALA A 80 3.22 17.00 -24.58
CA ALA A 80 4.31 16.93 -25.53
C ALA A 80 4.36 18.14 -26.50
N PRO A 81 5.56 18.58 -26.92
CA PRO A 81 5.72 19.69 -27.87
C PRO A 81 4.88 19.49 -29.14
N GLY A 82 4.08 20.49 -29.51
CA GLY A 82 3.22 20.45 -30.70
C GLY A 82 1.78 19.98 -30.45
N ALA A 83 1.46 19.35 -29.31
CA ALA A 83 0.12 18.87 -28.99
C ALA A 83 -0.89 19.97 -28.57
N GLY A 84 -0.45 21.24 -28.53
CA GLY A 84 -1.17 22.36 -27.89
C GLY A 84 -2.60 22.66 -28.38
N ALA A 85 -3.02 22.15 -29.55
CA ALA A 85 -4.40 22.24 -30.02
C ALA A 85 -5.28 21.06 -29.55
N ALA A 86 -4.71 19.87 -29.39
CA ALA A 86 -5.41 18.70 -28.86
C ALA A 86 -5.67 18.80 -27.35
N ALA A 87 -4.84 19.55 -26.61
CA ALA A 87 -5.06 19.85 -25.20
C ALA A 87 -6.31 20.72 -24.94
N ALA A 88 -6.77 21.47 -25.93
CA ALA A 88 -8.02 22.25 -25.85
C ALA A 88 -9.26 21.36 -26.04
N ALA A 89 -9.12 20.18 -26.66
CA ALA A 89 -10.17 19.17 -26.68
C ALA A 89 -10.31 18.59 -25.27
N THR A 90 -11.36 19.01 -24.59
CA THR A 90 -11.64 18.60 -23.22
C THR A 90 -12.07 17.13 -23.23
N PRO A 91 -11.26 16.18 -22.72
CA PRO A 91 -11.65 14.77 -22.78
C PRO A 91 -12.89 14.55 -21.91
N GLN A 92 -13.86 13.82 -22.46
CA GLN A 92 -15.04 13.38 -21.71
C GLN A 92 -14.65 12.18 -20.84
N GLY A 93 -15.04 12.18 -19.57
CA GLY A 93 -14.80 11.07 -18.65
C GLY A 93 -14.34 11.49 -17.25
N GLU A 94 -14.40 10.53 -16.33
CA GLU A 94 -14.04 10.69 -14.92
C GLU A 94 -12.58 10.26 -14.61
N GLU A 95 -11.79 9.96 -15.63
CA GLU A 95 -10.40 9.57 -15.45
C GLU A 95 -9.53 10.73 -14.94
N LEU A 96 -8.40 10.40 -14.29
CA LEU A 96 -7.46 11.39 -13.77
C LEU A 96 -7.03 12.36 -14.87
N ALA A 97 -6.66 11.85 -16.05
CA ALA A 97 -6.22 12.67 -17.17
C ALA A 97 -7.30 13.67 -17.62
N ALA A 98 -8.53 13.20 -17.78
CA ALA A 98 -9.66 14.01 -18.21
C ALA A 98 -10.00 15.11 -17.19
N GLN A 99 -10.01 14.79 -15.89
CA GLN A 99 -10.27 15.76 -14.84
C GLN A 99 -9.17 16.84 -14.75
N VAL A 100 -7.91 16.45 -14.86
CA VAL A 100 -6.77 17.38 -14.82
C VAL A 100 -6.79 18.30 -16.04
N LEU A 101 -7.01 17.75 -17.24
CA LEU A 101 -7.14 18.55 -18.46
C LEU A 101 -8.33 19.51 -18.38
N ARG A 102 -9.47 19.08 -17.82
CA ARG A 102 -10.64 19.94 -17.56
C ARG A 102 -10.31 21.10 -16.64
N ALA A 103 -9.61 20.83 -15.54
CA ALA A 103 -9.22 21.87 -14.58
C ALA A 103 -8.31 22.91 -15.23
N GLY A 104 -7.28 22.47 -15.96
CA GLY A 104 -6.39 23.39 -16.69
C GLY A 104 -7.09 24.17 -17.80
N ALA A 105 -7.96 23.51 -18.57
CA ALA A 105 -8.71 24.13 -19.67
C ALA A 105 -9.77 25.13 -19.19
N ARG A 106 -10.28 24.99 -17.96
CA ARG A 106 -11.18 25.99 -17.35
C ARG A 106 -10.44 27.30 -17.09
N GLU A 107 -9.33 27.24 -16.36
CA GLU A 107 -8.50 28.41 -16.05
C GLU A 107 -7.91 29.05 -17.30
N TRP A 108 -7.55 28.22 -18.29
CA TRP A 108 -7.08 28.70 -19.58
C TRP A 108 -8.18 29.51 -20.29
N ARG A 109 -9.41 28.96 -20.42
CA ARG A 109 -10.55 29.62 -21.09
C ARG A 109 -11.04 30.89 -20.42
N GLU A 110 -10.86 31.03 -19.12
CA GLU A 110 -11.16 32.26 -18.38
C GLU A 110 -10.31 33.45 -18.86
N GLY A 111 -9.19 33.16 -19.53
CA GLY A 111 -8.32 34.18 -20.12
C GLY A 111 -7.38 34.80 -19.10
N ARG A 112 -6.41 35.56 -19.59
CA ARG A 112 -5.44 36.27 -18.76
C ARG A 112 -5.98 37.65 -18.42
N ASP A 113 -5.95 38.03 -17.15
CA ASP A 113 -6.36 39.38 -16.75
C ASP A 113 -5.35 40.44 -17.25
N PRO A 114 -5.78 41.67 -17.56
CA PRO A 114 -4.89 42.70 -18.08
C PRO A 114 -3.69 43.03 -17.17
N HIS A 115 -3.88 42.93 -15.85
CA HIS A 115 -2.86 43.20 -14.84
C HIS A 115 -2.07 41.96 -14.42
N GLU A 116 -2.52 40.76 -14.77
CA GLU A 116 -1.87 39.50 -14.40
C GLU A 116 -0.65 39.28 -15.30
N SER A 117 0.52 38.96 -14.76
CA SER A 117 1.70 38.58 -15.55
C SER A 117 1.51 37.21 -16.22
N ARG A 118 2.28 36.91 -17.26
CA ARG A 118 2.25 35.58 -17.89
C ARG A 118 2.65 34.46 -16.90
N GLY A 119 3.50 34.78 -15.92
CA GLY A 119 3.92 33.85 -14.88
C GLY A 119 2.78 33.50 -13.92
N GLU A 120 1.99 34.49 -13.50
CA GLU A 120 0.81 34.30 -12.65
C GLU A 120 -0.28 33.51 -13.37
N TYR A 121 -0.56 33.85 -14.64
CA TYR A 121 -1.51 33.10 -15.46
C TYR A 121 -1.11 31.62 -15.62
N ARG A 122 0.19 31.37 -15.89
CA ARG A 122 0.73 30.00 -15.90
C ARG A 122 0.52 29.31 -14.54
N HIS A 123 0.85 29.99 -13.45
CA HIS A 123 0.75 29.45 -12.11
C HIS A 123 -0.69 29.07 -11.76
N ARG A 124 -1.69 29.89 -12.12
CA ARG A 124 -3.11 29.62 -11.89
C ARG A 124 -3.57 28.33 -12.58
N ILE A 125 -3.25 28.18 -13.87
CA ILE A 125 -3.54 26.96 -14.65
C ILE A 125 -2.86 25.74 -14.02
N GLU A 126 -1.58 25.87 -13.69
CA GLU A 126 -0.77 24.81 -13.09
C GLU A 126 -1.27 24.38 -11.70
N HIS A 127 -1.70 25.35 -10.90
CA HIS A 127 -2.26 25.14 -9.57
C HIS A 127 -3.58 24.37 -9.64
N ALA A 128 -4.49 24.74 -10.54
CA ALA A 128 -5.76 24.02 -10.73
C ALA A 128 -5.54 22.55 -11.12
N MET A 129 -4.59 22.30 -12.03
CA MET A 129 -4.21 20.93 -12.42
C MET A 129 -3.60 20.14 -11.27
N ARG A 130 -2.64 20.72 -10.53
CA ARG A 130 -2.00 20.05 -9.39
C ARG A 130 -2.94 19.79 -8.22
N SER A 131 -3.86 20.71 -7.95
CA SER A 131 -4.92 20.51 -6.95
C SER A 131 -5.76 19.27 -7.30
N THR A 132 -6.13 19.14 -8.58
CA THR A 132 -6.88 17.99 -9.10
C THR A 132 -6.07 16.70 -9.02
N ILE A 133 -4.80 16.70 -9.43
CA ILE A 133 -3.87 15.56 -9.29
C ILE A 133 -3.80 15.11 -7.83
N GLY A 134 -3.60 16.05 -6.91
CA GLY A 134 -3.53 15.78 -5.48
C GLY A 134 -4.81 15.14 -4.95
N ALA A 135 -5.99 15.64 -5.37
CA ALA A 135 -7.28 15.06 -4.97
C ALA A 135 -7.46 13.64 -5.49
N GLN A 136 -7.09 13.35 -6.74
CA GLN A 136 -7.21 12.01 -7.31
C GLN A 136 -6.24 11.01 -6.69
N LEU A 137 -4.99 11.42 -6.43
CA LEU A 137 -4.01 10.54 -5.78
C LEU A 137 -4.35 10.24 -4.32
N ARG A 138 -4.91 11.22 -3.58
CA ARG A 138 -5.41 10.99 -2.21
C ARG A 138 -6.50 9.92 -2.15
N ARG A 139 -7.35 9.81 -3.18
CA ARG A 139 -8.36 8.73 -3.27
C ARG A 139 -7.74 7.34 -3.41
N ALA A 140 -6.46 7.24 -3.77
CA ALA A 140 -5.74 5.99 -3.92
C ALA A 140 -4.97 5.57 -2.64
N GLU A 141 -4.84 6.46 -1.65
CA GLU A 141 -4.15 6.23 -0.37
C GLU A 141 -4.86 5.28 0.62
N PRO A 142 -6.20 5.16 0.67
CA PRO A 142 -6.87 4.26 1.63
C PRO A 142 -6.34 2.83 1.53
N GLY A 143 -6.14 2.18 2.68
CA GLY A 143 -5.55 0.83 2.77
C GLY A 143 -4.02 0.82 2.94
N LEU A 144 -3.29 1.84 2.48
CA LEU A 144 -1.84 1.95 2.78
C LEU A 144 -1.56 2.05 4.28
N PRO A 145 -2.32 2.83 5.09
CA PRO A 145 -2.12 2.86 6.53
C PRO A 145 -2.32 1.49 7.19
N PHE A 146 -3.25 0.66 6.69
CA PHE A 146 -3.46 -0.69 7.22
C PHE A 146 -2.23 -1.59 7.01
N LEU A 147 -1.60 -1.51 5.83
CA LEU A 147 -0.34 -2.22 5.57
C LEU A 147 0.78 -1.75 6.50
N ALA A 148 0.89 -0.43 6.72
CA ALA A 148 1.88 0.14 7.63
C ALA A 148 1.67 -0.32 9.07
N THR A 149 0.43 -0.24 9.57
CA THR A 149 0.08 -0.67 10.93
C THR A 149 0.27 -2.18 11.10
N THR A 150 -0.16 -3.00 10.15
CA THR A 150 0.02 -4.46 10.23
C THR A 150 1.50 -4.83 10.20
N GLY A 151 2.29 -4.15 9.36
CA GLY A 151 3.73 -4.33 9.31
C GLY A 151 4.45 -3.95 10.60
N ALA A 152 4.01 -2.89 11.27
CA ALA A 152 4.61 -2.41 12.52
C ALA A 152 4.15 -3.22 13.75
N VAL A 153 2.88 -3.59 13.81
CA VAL A 153 2.24 -4.16 15.01
C VAL A 153 2.11 -5.69 14.95
N GLY A 154 2.09 -6.28 13.75
CA GLY A 154 1.97 -7.73 13.55
C GLY A 154 2.98 -8.59 14.34
N PRO A 155 4.28 -8.24 14.39
CA PRO A 155 5.25 -8.99 15.18
C PRO A 155 4.96 -8.92 16.68
N PHE A 156 4.49 -7.78 17.18
CA PHE A 156 4.15 -7.60 18.59
C PHE A 156 2.87 -8.35 18.99
N ILE A 157 1.90 -8.47 18.07
CA ILE A 157 0.71 -9.30 18.27
C ILE A 157 1.11 -10.79 18.36
N GLY A 158 2.03 -11.24 17.49
CA GLY A 158 2.59 -12.60 17.55
C GLY A 158 3.36 -12.85 18.85
N LEU A 159 4.20 -11.89 19.26
CA LEU A 159 4.94 -11.92 20.52
C LEU A 159 3.99 -12.00 21.73
N PHE A 160 2.91 -11.23 21.73
CA PHE A 160 1.87 -11.33 22.76
C PHE A 160 1.31 -12.76 22.85
N GLY A 161 1.04 -13.39 21.69
CA GLY A 161 0.64 -14.80 21.63
C GLY A 161 1.66 -15.74 22.29
N THR A 162 2.97 -15.53 22.05
CA THR A 162 4.00 -16.34 22.72
C THR A 162 4.02 -16.16 24.23
N VAL A 163 3.98 -14.91 24.70
CA VAL A 163 4.05 -14.59 26.12
C VAL A 163 2.86 -15.21 26.84
N TRP A 164 1.67 -15.10 26.25
CA TRP A 164 0.46 -15.71 26.81
C TRP A 164 0.53 -17.24 26.86
N GLY A 165 0.93 -17.90 25.76
CA GLY A 165 1.00 -19.36 25.71
C GLY A 165 2.05 -19.94 26.66
N ILE A 166 3.22 -19.29 26.76
CA ILE A 166 4.27 -19.69 27.73
C ILE A 166 3.77 -19.50 29.17
N MET A 167 3.11 -18.37 29.48
CA MET A 167 2.52 -18.12 30.80
C MET A 167 1.50 -19.21 31.17
N ASN A 168 0.61 -19.57 30.25
CA ASN A 168 -0.41 -20.60 30.49
C ASN A 168 0.22 -22.00 30.65
N SER A 169 1.29 -22.29 29.91
CA SER A 169 2.06 -23.54 30.04
C SER A 169 2.67 -23.67 31.44
N PHE A 170 3.31 -22.61 31.96
CA PHE A 170 3.85 -22.61 33.32
C PHE A 170 2.75 -22.68 34.39
N ALA A 171 1.60 -22.04 34.19
CA ALA A 171 0.44 -22.18 35.08
C ALA A 171 -0.13 -23.61 35.07
N GLY A 172 0.02 -24.35 33.96
CA GLY A 172 -0.30 -25.78 33.85
C GLY A 172 0.59 -26.65 34.74
N ILE A 173 1.91 -26.43 34.71
CA ILE A 173 2.87 -27.12 35.60
C ILE A 173 2.49 -26.89 37.06
N ALA A 174 2.25 -25.63 37.44
CA ALA A 174 1.94 -25.29 38.83
C ALA A 174 0.66 -25.95 39.36
N ARG A 175 -0.34 -26.20 38.50
CA ARG A 175 -1.59 -26.87 38.87
C ARG A 175 -1.49 -28.40 38.90
N SER A 176 -0.71 -28.96 37.98
CA SER A 176 -0.57 -30.42 37.84
C SER A 176 0.50 -31.01 38.76
N ASN A 177 1.42 -30.18 39.27
CA ASN A 177 2.66 -30.61 39.94
C ASN A 177 3.52 -31.56 39.09
N ASP A 178 3.29 -31.58 37.77
CA ASP A 178 4.07 -32.36 36.82
C ASP A 178 5.04 -31.44 36.08
N THR A 179 6.33 -31.66 36.30
CA THR A 179 7.42 -30.90 35.66
C THR A 179 7.91 -31.54 34.37
N SER A 180 7.24 -32.61 33.90
CA SER A 180 7.56 -33.26 32.65
C SER A 180 7.45 -32.30 31.47
N LEU A 181 8.51 -32.24 30.66
CA LEU A 181 8.54 -31.44 29.43
C LEU A 181 7.43 -31.83 28.45
N ALA A 182 6.95 -33.07 28.50
CA ALA A 182 5.87 -33.54 27.64
C ALA A 182 4.55 -32.78 27.89
N VAL A 183 4.31 -32.29 29.10
CA VAL A 183 3.06 -31.58 29.47
C VAL A 183 3.05 -30.15 28.93
N VAL A 184 4.21 -29.51 28.79
CA VAL A 184 4.32 -28.11 28.33
C VAL A 184 4.75 -27.94 26.88
N ALA A 185 5.37 -28.95 26.28
CA ALA A 185 5.85 -28.87 24.91
C ALA A 185 4.78 -28.41 23.90
N PRO A 186 3.51 -28.87 23.96
CA PRO A 186 2.47 -28.40 23.04
C PRO A 186 2.18 -26.90 23.18
N GLY A 187 1.96 -26.40 24.40
CA GLY A 187 1.62 -24.99 24.64
C GLY A 187 2.74 -24.02 24.26
N ILE A 188 4.00 -24.44 24.40
CA ILE A 188 5.17 -23.67 23.92
C ILE A 188 5.22 -23.66 22.38
N ALA A 189 4.98 -24.81 21.74
CA ALA A 189 4.99 -24.90 20.28
C ALA A 189 3.91 -24.00 19.65
N GLU A 190 2.69 -23.98 20.21
CA GLU A 190 1.60 -23.11 19.77
C GLU A 190 1.93 -21.63 19.93
N ALA A 191 2.51 -21.27 21.08
CA ALA A 191 3.01 -19.93 21.36
C ALA A 191 3.97 -19.49 20.24
N LEU A 192 5.03 -20.27 19.99
CA LEU A 192 6.03 -19.97 18.97
C LEU A 192 5.42 -19.86 17.57
N PHE A 193 4.42 -20.69 17.28
CA PHE A 193 3.70 -20.64 16.02
C PHE A 193 2.93 -19.32 15.82
N ALA A 194 2.32 -18.76 16.88
CA ALA A 194 1.66 -17.46 16.81
C ALA A 194 2.63 -16.32 16.41
N THR A 195 3.88 -16.34 16.90
CA THR A 195 4.91 -15.39 16.46
C THR A 195 5.31 -15.60 15.00
N ALA A 196 5.46 -16.85 14.56
CA ALA A 196 5.77 -17.14 13.16
C ALA A 196 4.69 -16.59 12.21
N ILE A 197 3.41 -16.78 12.54
CA ILE A 197 2.30 -16.19 11.77
C ILE A 197 2.37 -14.65 11.78
N GLY A 198 2.69 -14.05 12.93
CA GLY A 198 2.85 -12.60 13.06
C GLY A 198 3.89 -12.03 12.10
N LEU A 199 5.03 -12.70 11.97
CA LEU A 199 6.09 -12.33 11.01
C LEU A 199 5.66 -12.55 9.56
N VAL A 200 5.00 -13.67 9.27
CA VAL A 200 4.48 -13.98 7.92
C VAL A 200 3.45 -12.94 7.46
N ALA A 201 2.64 -12.39 8.36
CA ALA A 201 1.72 -11.30 8.05
C ALA A 201 2.45 -9.94 7.90
N ALA A 202 3.41 -9.65 8.79
CA ALA A 202 4.05 -8.35 8.87
C ALA A 202 5.05 -8.07 7.73
N ILE A 203 5.90 -9.05 7.39
CA ILE A 203 6.98 -8.85 6.41
C ILE A 203 6.43 -8.45 5.02
N PRO A 204 5.44 -9.16 4.43
CA PRO A 204 4.86 -8.75 3.15
C PRO A 204 4.18 -7.39 3.24
N ALA A 205 3.52 -7.08 4.36
CA ALA A 205 2.83 -5.80 4.56
C ALA A 205 3.81 -4.62 4.52
N VAL A 206 4.95 -4.71 5.22
CA VAL A 206 6.00 -3.67 5.20
C VAL A 206 6.59 -3.49 3.80
N ILE A 207 6.94 -4.59 3.13
CA ILE A 207 7.54 -4.55 1.79
C ILE A 207 6.58 -3.90 0.79
N ALA A 208 5.31 -4.33 0.81
CA ALA A 208 4.27 -3.77 -0.03
C ALA A 208 4.03 -2.28 0.26
N TYR A 209 3.87 -1.90 1.53
CA TYR A 209 3.66 -0.51 1.93
C TYR A 209 4.77 0.39 1.36
N ASN A 210 6.03 0.03 1.58
CA ASN A 210 7.18 0.80 1.09
C ASN A 210 7.19 0.91 -0.44
N ARG A 211 6.95 -0.20 -1.14
CA ARG A 211 6.92 -0.22 -2.62
C ARG A 211 5.77 0.63 -3.17
N LEU A 212 4.59 0.55 -2.58
CA LEU A 212 3.41 1.30 -2.98
C LEU A 212 3.57 2.79 -2.69
N MET A 213 4.12 3.17 -1.53
CA MET A 213 4.42 4.57 -1.21
C MET A 213 5.40 5.20 -2.19
N VAL A 214 6.50 4.51 -2.51
CA VAL A 214 7.45 4.97 -3.54
C VAL A 214 6.76 5.12 -4.90
N ARG A 215 5.93 4.14 -5.29
CA ARG A 215 5.19 4.19 -6.56
C ARG A 215 4.21 5.36 -6.60
N LEU A 216 3.47 5.62 -5.52
CA LEU A 216 2.55 6.76 -5.40
C LEU A 216 3.30 8.09 -5.55
N GLY A 217 4.47 8.22 -4.89
CA GLY A 217 5.35 9.37 -5.03
C GLY A 217 5.82 9.62 -6.46
N ARG A 218 6.25 8.55 -7.16
CA ARG A 218 6.65 8.63 -8.59
C ARG A 218 5.50 9.07 -9.48
N LEU A 219 4.31 8.47 -9.33
CA LEU A 219 3.13 8.86 -10.09
C LEU A 219 2.75 10.34 -9.84
N ARG A 220 2.86 10.82 -8.59
CA ARG A 220 2.64 12.23 -8.25
C ARG A 220 3.63 13.15 -8.96
N GLN A 221 4.91 12.79 -8.95
CA GLN A 221 5.96 13.58 -9.59
C GLN A 221 5.79 13.63 -11.11
N GLU A 222 5.55 12.49 -11.76
CA GLU A 222 5.30 12.40 -13.20
C GLU A 222 4.08 13.24 -13.61
N ALA A 223 2.96 13.11 -12.89
CA ALA A 223 1.75 13.89 -13.16
C ALA A 223 1.96 15.40 -12.98
N ASN A 224 2.66 15.81 -11.92
CA ASN A 224 2.97 17.22 -11.66
C ASN A 224 3.92 17.81 -12.71
N GLY A 225 4.86 17.01 -13.22
CA GLY A 225 5.74 17.40 -14.33
C GLY A 225 4.93 17.66 -15.61
N ALA A 226 4.04 16.74 -15.98
CA ALA A 226 3.14 16.90 -17.12
C ALA A 226 2.23 18.14 -16.97
N ALA A 227 1.71 18.39 -15.78
CA ALA A 227 0.92 19.59 -15.50
C ALA A 227 1.74 20.88 -15.68
N SER A 228 3.00 20.90 -15.25
CA SER A 228 3.89 22.06 -15.41
C SER A 228 4.16 22.38 -16.89
N GLU A 229 4.47 21.34 -17.67
CA GLU A 229 4.70 21.48 -19.10
C GLU A 229 3.43 21.91 -19.84
N LEU A 230 2.28 21.33 -19.49
CA LEU A 230 1.00 21.72 -20.06
C LEU A 230 0.63 23.18 -19.76
N ALA A 231 0.80 23.63 -18.51
CA ALA A 231 0.57 25.04 -18.16
C ALA A 231 1.52 25.99 -18.91
N SER A 232 2.78 25.60 -19.08
CA SER A 232 3.76 26.35 -19.89
C SER A 232 3.30 26.47 -21.35
N ASN A 233 2.76 25.40 -21.93
CA ASN A 233 2.26 25.39 -23.31
C ASN A 233 0.97 26.22 -23.47
N LEU A 234 0.01 26.08 -22.55
CA LEU A 234 -1.25 26.85 -22.56
C LEU A 234 -1.01 28.35 -22.35
N SER A 235 -0.11 28.73 -21.45
CA SER A 235 0.26 30.13 -21.20
C SER A 235 1.01 30.80 -22.36
N ARG A 236 1.52 30.04 -23.34
CA ARG A 236 2.07 30.59 -24.60
C ARG A 236 0.98 30.97 -25.60
N ARG A 237 -0.22 30.38 -25.50
CA ARG A 237 -1.32 30.52 -26.46
C ARG A 237 -2.65 30.77 -25.71
N PRO A 238 -2.84 31.93 -25.09
CA PRO A 238 -4.10 32.24 -24.39
C PRO A 238 -5.29 32.26 -25.38
N PRO A 239 -6.49 31.84 -24.95
CA PRO A 239 -7.68 31.86 -25.79
C PRO A 239 -8.09 33.32 -26.00
N GLY A 240 -8.08 33.76 -27.25
CA GLY A 240 -8.31 35.17 -27.62
C GLY A 240 -7.22 35.79 -28.50
N VAL A 241 -6.06 35.13 -28.68
CA VAL A 241 -5.09 35.49 -29.74
C VAL A 241 -5.28 34.58 -30.95
N ALA A 242 -6.55 34.35 -31.34
CA ALA A 242 -6.84 33.98 -32.71
C ALA A 242 -6.50 35.21 -33.55
N GLN A 243 -5.35 35.13 -34.21
CA GLN A 243 -4.85 36.03 -35.25
C GLN A 243 -5.89 37.04 -35.74
N GLY A 244 -5.94 38.22 -35.12
CA GLY A 244 -6.49 39.38 -35.79
C GLY A 244 -5.62 39.57 -37.02
N ALA A 245 -6.21 39.37 -38.20
CA ALA A 245 -5.57 39.60 -39.48
C ALA A 245 -4.72 40.87 -39.41
N THR A 246 -3.44 40.75 -39.75
CA THR A 246 -2.51 41.87 -39.82
C THR A 246 -3.19 42.98 -40.66
N PRO A 247 -3.41 44.20 -40.14
CA PRO A 247 -4.12 45.28 -40.88
C PRO A 247 -3.41 45.73 -42.17
N VAL A 248 -2.26 45.13 -42.49
CA VAL A 248 -1.43 45.47 -43.64
C VAL A 248 -1.98 44.89 -44.96
N GLN A 249 -2.76 43.79 -44.94
CA GLN A 249 -3.34 43.24 -46.18
C GLN A 249 -4.63 43.96 -46.63
N ALA A 250 -5.36 44.63 -45.74
CA ALA A 250 -6.57 45.38 -46.11
C ALA A 250 -6.27 46.71 -46.83
N ARG A 251 -5.08 47.31 -46.61
CA ARG A 251 -4.66 48.54 -47.31
C ARG A 251 -4.07 48.29 -48.70
N ALA A 252 -3.66 47.07 -49.02
CA ALA A 252 -3.14 46.73 -50.34
C ALA A 252 -4.26 46.54 -51.38
N HIS A 253 -5.45 46.10 -50.97
CA HIS A 253 -6.61 45.96 -51.86
C HIS A 253 -7.38 47.26 -52.09
N ALA A 254 -7.33 48.21 -51.14
CA ALA A 254 -8.01 49.51 -51.28
C ALA A 254 -7.21 50.58 -52.04
N ALA A 255 -5.96 50.28 -52.44
CA ALA A 255 -5.12 51.17 -53.26
C ALA A 255 -4.99 50.68 -54.72
N ALA A 256 -5.73 49.62 -55.08
CA ALA A 256 -5.73 49.00 -56.41
C ALA A 256 -7.11 49.03 -57.10
N GLU A 257 -8.10 49.70 -56.49
CA GLU A 257 -9.39 50.09 -57.10
C GLU A 257 -9.45 51.62 -57.20
#